data_AF-A0A418BGT2-F1
#
_entry.id   AF-A0A418BGT2-F1
#
_cell.length_a   1.000
_cell.length_b   1.000
_cell.length_c   1.000
_cell.angle_alpha   90.00
_cell.angle_beta   90.00
_cell.angle_gamma   90.00
#
_symmetry.space_group_name_H-M   'P 1'
#
loop_
_entity.id
_entity.type
_entity.pdbx_description
1 polymer ?
#
loop_
_entity_poly.entity_id
_entity_poly.type
_entity_poly.pdbx_seq_one_letter_code
_entity_poly.pdbx_strand_id
1 'polypeptide(L)'
;CPYDVDLTSWSNGQVKMKLEMTAFAELSVEYEFELTPLDVATTDILAAKIRDLQENVKALKDVCHTSELAQLREEVDEVRRNLGYY
;
A
#
# COMPACT_ATOMS: atom_id res chain seq x y z
N CYS A 1 32.50 21.72 4.91
CA CYS A 1 32.97 20.75 3.91
C CYS A 1 31.74 20.28 3.14
N PRO A 2 31.64 20.54 1.82
CA PRO A 2 30.57 19.96 1.03
C PRO A 2 30.75 18.44 0.99
N TYR A 3 29.65 17.72 1.19
CA TYR A 3 29.57 16.27 1.02
C TYR A 3 28.33 15.98 0.16
N ASP A 4 28.43 14.99 -0.70
CA ASP A 4 27.34 14.52 -1.54
C ASP A 4 27.05 13.05 -1.25
N VAL A 5 25.78 12.68 -1.27
CA VAL A 5 25.32 11.34 -0.95
C VAL A 5 24.39 10.86 -2.04
N ASP A 6 24.85 9.84 -2.77
CA ASP A 6 24.09 9.21 -3.85
C ASP A 6 23.69 7.79 -3.48
N LEU A 7 22.46 7.43 -3.84
CA LEU A 7 21.97 6.06 -3.78
C LEU A 7 21.93 5.48 -5.18
N THR A 8 22.61 4.36 -5.39
CA THR A 8 22.62 3.66 -6.67
C THR A 8 22.06 2.24 -6.52
N SER A 9 21.30 1.80 -7.51
CA SER A 9 20.81 0.43 -7.53
C SER A 9 21.96 -0.52 -7.84
N TRP A 10 22.07 -1.58 -7.04
CA TRP A 10 23.01 -2.66 -7.24
C TRP A 10 22.23 -3.97 -7.43
N SER A 11 22.82 -4.94 -8.11
CA SER A 11 22.16 -6.19 -8.53
C SER A 11 21.31 -6.84 -7.42
N ASN A 12 20.24 -7.54 -7.80
CA ASN A 12 19.34 -8.28 -6.90
C ASN A 12 18.51 -7.40 -5.93
N GLY A 13 18.18 -6.17 -6.32
CA GLY A 13 17.34 -5.27 -5.51
C GLY A 13 18.05 -4.68 -4.30
N GLN A 14 19.38 -4.81 -4.25
CA GLN A 14 20.22 -4.18 -3.24
C GLN A 14 20.50 -2.72 -3.62
N VAL A 15 20.80 -1.90 -2.62
CA VAL A 15 21.12 -0.48 -2.81
C VAL A 15 22.53 -0.25 -2.30
N LYS A 16 23.28 0.62 -2.97
CA LYS A 16 24.57 1.10 -2.50
C LYS A 16 24.51 2.58 -2.22
N MET A 17 25.18 3.00 -1.15
CA MET A 17 25.40 4.40 -0.82
C MET A 17 26.80 4.80 -1.22
N LYS A 18 26.90 5.86 -2.03
CA LYS A 18 28.16 6.52 -2.36
C LYS A 18 28.22 7.84 -1.59
N LEU A 19 29.30 8.04 -0.84
CA LEU A 19 29.57 9.28 -0.11
C LEU A 19 30.82 9.91 -0.71
N GLU A 20 30.66 11.10 -1.28
CA GLU A 20 31.76 11.91 -1.77
C GLU A 20 31.97 13.10 -0.83
N MET A 21 33.19 13.30 -0.34
CA MET A 21 33.52 14.41 0.54
C MET A 21 34.67 15.23 -0.04
N THR A 22 34.52 16.56 -0.06
CA THR A 22 35.59 17.47 -0.47
C THR A 22 36.03 18.35 0.69
N ALA A 23 37.35 18.42 0.92
CA ALA A 23 38.00 19.28 1.89
C ALA A 23 39.11 20.09 1.23
N PHE A 24 39.44 21.25 1.81
CA PHE A 24 40.53 22.13 1.35
C PHE A 24 40.48 22.46 -0.15
N ALA A 25 39.27 22.59 -0.71
CA ALA A 25 38.97 22.87 -2.13
C ALA A 25 39.44 21.83 -3.17
N GLU A 26 40.46 21.01 -2.88
CA GLU A 26 41.04 20.05 -3.85
C GLU A 26 41.14 18.61 -3.34
N LEU A 27 40.98 18.35 -2.03
CA LEU A 27 41.07 17.00 -1.48
C LEU A 27 39.68 16.35 -1.49
N SER A 28 39.45 15.42 -2.41
CA SER A 28 38.24 14.60 -2.42
C SER A 28 38.50 13.16 -1.98
N VAL A 29 37.51 12.56 -1.32
CA VAL A 29 37.49 11.14 -0.97
C VAL A 29 36.13 10.57 -1.29
N GLU A 30 36.12 9.35 -1.82
CA GLU A 30 34.93 8.59 -2.18
C GLU A 30 34.85 7.32 -1.32
N TYR A 31 33.68 7.09 -0.74
CA TYR A 31 33.35 5.88 0.00
C TYR A 31 32.13 5.20 -0.61
N GLU A 32 32.17 3.87 -0.71
CA GLU A 32 31.07 3.04 -1.18
C GLU A 32 30.64 2.07 -0.08
N PHE A 33 29.35 2.05 0.22
CA PHE A 33 28.77 1.19 1.25
C PHE A 33 27.67 0.32 0.64
N GLU A 34 27.78 -0.99 0.84
CA GLU A 34 26.70 -1.92 0.53
C GLU A 34 25.61 -1.78 1.60
N LEU A 35 24.39 -1.42 1.18
CA LEU A 35 23.25 -1.35 2.09
C LEU A 35 22.52 -2.68 2.09
N THR A 36 22.40 -3.28 3.27
CA THR A 36 21.47 -4.38 3.49
C THR A 36 20.09 -3.77 3.73
N PRO A 37 19.06 -4.13 2.93
CA PRO A 37 17.70 -3.70 3.20
C PRO A 37 17.33 -4.07 4.64
N LEU A 38 16.74 -3.12 5.38
CA LEU A 38 16.14 -3.44 6.65
C LEU A 38 15.00 -4.42 6.37
N ASP A 39 15.17 -5.68 6.76
CA ASP A 39 14.16 -6.72 6.62
C ASP A 39 13.00 -6.37 7.55
N VAL A 40 12.10 -5.51 7.08
CA VAL A 40 10.76 -5.41 7.65
C VAL A 40 10.15 -6.75 7.35
N ALA A 41 10.04 -7.60 8.38
CA ALA A 41 9.61 -8.99 8.25
C ALA A 41 8.48 -9.03 7.23
N THR A 42 8.73 -9.64 6.07
CA THR A 42 7.77 -9.67 4.95
C THR A 42 6.37 -10.12 5.39
N THR A 43 6.29 -10.86 6.49
CA THR A 43 5.10 -11.21 7.26
C THR A 43 4.26 -10.00 7.71
N ASP A 44 4.85 -8.91 8.20
CA ASP A 44 4.13 -7.70 8.65
C ASP A 44 3.46 -6.98 7.48
N ILE A 45 4.17 -6.88 6.35
CA ILE A 45 3.63 -6.31 5.10
C ILE A 45 2.49 -7.21 4.58
N LEU A 46 2.68 -8.52 4.59
CA LEU A 46 1.65 -9.48 4.16
C LEU A 46 0.44 -9.45 5.09
N ALA A 47 0.63 -9.35 6.41
CA ALA A 47 -0.43 -9.25 7.40
C ALA A 47 -1.24 -7.96 7.23
N ALA A 48 -0.58 -6.84 6.95
CA ALA A 48 -1.25 -5.59 6.61
C ALA A 48 -2.12 -5.76 5.34
N LYS A 49 -1.55 -6.30 4.26
CA LYS A 49 -2.29 -6.54 3.00
C LYS A 49 -3.48 -7.49 3.18
N ILE A 50 -3.35 -8.54 4.00
CA ILE A 50 -4.45 -9.46 4.30
C ILE A 50 -5.59 -8.73 5.01
N ARG A 51 -5.28 -7.89 6.00
CA ARG A 51 -6.31 -7.10 6.71
C ARG A 51 -7.03 -6.15 5.77
N ASP A 52 -6.29 -5.40 4.95
CA ASP A 52 -6.88 -4.45 4.00
C ASP A 52 -7.81 -5.16 2.99
N LEU A 53 -7.40 -6.33 2.50
CA LEU A 53 -8.23 -7.15 1.61
C LEU A 53 -9.49 -7.67 2.31
N GLN A 54 -9.38 -8.12 3.56
CA GLN A 54 -10.53 -8.58 4.35
C GLN A 54 -11.55 -7.45 4.58
N GLU A 55 -11.07 -6.23 4.85
CA GLU A 55 -11.93 -5.05 5.02
C GLU A 55 -12.65 -4.70 3.71
N ASN A 56 -11.95 -4.72 2.58
CA ASN A 56 -12.55 -4.47 1.26
C ASN A 56 -13.63 -5.49 0.91
N VAL A 57 -13.39 -6.79 1.17
CA VAL A 57 -14.37 -7.85 0.94
C VAL A 57 -15.61 -7.64 1.83
N LYS A 58 -15.41 -7.27 3.10
CA LYS A 58 -16.51 -6.99 4.02
C LYS A 58 -17.35 -5.82 3.52
N ALA A 59 -16.72 -4.71 3.16
CA ALA A 59 -17.42 -3.54 2.64
C ALA A 59 -18.23 -3.87 1.38
N LEU A 60 -17.65 -4.64 0.45
CA LEU A 60 -18.35 -5.06 -0.76
C LEU A 60 -19.56 -5.95 -0.46
N LYS A 61 -19.41 -6.88 0.49
CA LYS A 61 -20.49 -7.75 0.95
C LYS A 61 -21.64 -6.95 1.57
N ASP A 62 -21.32 -5.95 2.39
CA ASP A 62 -22.32 -5.09 3.05
C ASP A 62 -23.08 -4.25 2.01
N VAL A 63 -22.42 -3.74 0.97
CA VAL A 63 -23.05 -3.04 -0.15
C VAL A 63 -23.97 -3.97 -0.96
N CYS A 64 -23.52 -5.21 -1.23
CA CYS A 64 -24.33 -6.20 -1.94
C CYS A 64 -25.63 -6.50 -1.17
N HIS A 65 -25.51 -6.80 0.13
CA HIS A 65 -26.67 -7.09 0.97
C HIS A 65 -27.64 -5.92 1.09
N THR A 66 -27.13 -4.69 1.22
CA THR A 66 -28.02 -3.51 1.29
C THR A 66 -28.73 -3.26 -0.03
N SER A 67 -28.07 -3.47 -1.17
CA SER A 67 -28.69 -3.38 -2.49
C SER A 67 -29.77 -4.45 -2.68
N GLU A 68 -29.50 -5.70 -2.33
CA GLU A 68 -30.46 -6.81 -2.42
C GLU A 68 -31.69 -6.56 -1.54
N LEU A 69 -31.49 -6.10 -0.29
CA LEU A 69 -32.59 -5.76 0.61
C LEU A 69 -33.42 -4.58 0.10
N ALA A 70 -32.79 -3.58 -0.53
CA ALA A 70 -33.49 -2.46 -1.13
C ALA A 70 -34.37 -2.90 -2.32
N GLN A 71 -33.84 -3.76 -3.19
CA GLN A 71 -34.58 -4.33 -4.32
C GLN A 71 -35.78 -5.16 -3.84
N LEU A 72 -35.57 -6.07 -2.88
CA LEU A 72 -36.65 -6.87 -2.30
C LEU A 72 -37.73 -6.00 -1.64
N ARG A 73 -37.34 -4.91 -0.98
CA ARG A 73 -38.27 -3.97 -0.38
C ARG A 73 -39.14 -3.29 -1.45
N GLU A 74 -38.56 -2.89 -2.57
CA GLU A 74 -39.28 -2.28 -3.68
C GLU A 74 -40.26 -3.27 -4.34
N GLU A 75 -39.83 -4.51 -4.58
CA GLU A 75 -40.69 -5.58 -5.11
C GLU A 75 -41.88 -5.86 -4.17
N VAL A 76 -41.66 -5.92 -2.86
CA VAL A 76 -42.74 -6.09 -1.88
C VAL A 76 -43.70 -4.91 -1.89
N ASP A 77 -43.18 -3.67 -1.95
CA ASP A 77 -44.02 -2.47 -2.02
C ASP A 77 -44.84 -2.42 -3.33
N GLU A 78 -44.32 -2.93 -4.43
CA GLU A 78 -45.06 -3.09 -5.68
C GLU A 78 -46.17 -4.15 -5.58
N VAL A 79 -45.87 -5.32 -5.01
CA VAL A 79 -46.86 -6.38 -4.80
C VAL A 79 -47.99 -5.91 -3.88
N ARG A 80 -47.67 -5.19 -2.79
CA ARG A 80 -48.68 -4.64 -1.87
C ARG A 80 -49.62 -3.66 -2.57
N ARG A 81 -49.07 -2.77 -3.40
CA ARG A 81 -49.85 -1.85 -4.24
C ARG A 81 -50.78 -2.61 -5.21
N ASN A 82 -50.27 -3.63 -5.88
CA ASN A 82 -51.04 -4.43 -6.84
C ASN A 82 -52.19 -5.22 -6.16
N LEU A 83 -52.02 -5.60 -4.90
CA LEU A 83 -53.04 -6.30 -4.11
C LEU A 83 -54.03 -5.34 -3.40
N GLY A 84 -53.88 -4.03 -3.58
CA GLY A 84 -54.78 -3.02 -2.98
C GLY A 84 -54.58 -2.82 -1.48
N TYR A 85 -53.46 -3.29 -0.92
CA TYR A 85 -53.06 -2.97 0.46
C TYR A 85 -52.28 -1.66 0.43
N TYR A 86 -52.92 -0.58 0.87
CA TYR A 86 -52.29 0.73 1.11
C TYR A 86 -51.69 0.82 2.51
#